data_AF-A0A6N8S6H5-F1
#
_entry.id   AF-A0A6N8S6H5-F1
#
_cell.length_a   1.000
_cell.length_b   1.000
_cell.length_c   1.000
_cell.angle_alpha   90.00
_cell.angle_beta   90.00
_cell.angle_gamma   90.00
#
_symmetry.space_group_name_H-M   'P 1'
#
loop_
_entity.id
_entity.type
_entity.pdbx_description
1 polymer ?
#
loop_
_entity_poly.entity_id
_entity_poly.type
_entity_poly.pdbx_seq_one_letter_code
_entity_poly.pdbx_strand_id
1 'polypeptide(L)' 'MVSEPTVAEATNRIYESLQADNADIDLHIATLKTALTREGLKEAVFDPARLVQNNRSGRKLMQAYFRQRGVTVKFSAS' A
#
# COMPACT_ATOMS: atom_id res chain seq x y z
N MET A 1 17.42 -18.65 0.49
CA MET A 1 17.05 -17.57 -0.46
C MET A 1 15.76 -16.96 0.06
N VAL A 2 15.74 -15.66 0.38
CA VAL A 2 14.48 -15.01 0.77
C VAL A 2 13.75 -14.66 -0.52
N SER A 3 12.59 -15.26 -0.76
CA SER A 3 11.77 -14.96 -1.93
C SER A 3 11.27 -13.52 -1.87
N GLU A 4 11.23 -12.85 -3.02
CA GLU A 4 10.62 -11.53 -3.12
C GLU A 4 9.12 -11.60 -2.79
N PRO A 5 8.57 -10.64 -2.02
CA PRO A 5 7.18 -10.67 -1.62
C PRO A 5 6.24 -10.54 -2.83
N THR A 6 5.11 -11.22 -2.75
CA THR A 6 3.96 -11.03 -3.65
C THR A 6 3.30 -9.67 -3.42
N VAL A 7 2.44 -9.22 -4.35
CA VAL A 7 1.64 -7.99 -4.15
C VAL A 7 0.79 -8.08 -2.88
N ALA A 8 0.22 -9.24 -2.58
CA ALA A 8 -0.60 -9.46 -1.38
C ALA A 8 0.23 -9.31 -0.09
N GLU A 9 1.43 -9.89 -0.03
CA GLU A 9 2.33 -9.76 1.12
C GLU A 9 2.84 -8.33 1.29
N ALA A 10 3.22 -7.67 0.20
CA ALA A 10 3.64 -6.27 0.24
C ALA A 10 2.50 -5.35 0.70
N THR A 11 1.25 -5.64 0.29
CA THR A 11 0.06 -4.92 0.75
C THR A 11 -0.20 -5.15 2.24
N ASN A 12 -0.01 -6.38 2.73
CA ASN A 12 -0.13 -6.68 4.16
C ASN A 12 0.89 -5.92 5.02
N ARG A 13 2.15 -5.83 4.55
CA ARG A 13 3.19 -5.03 5.23
C ARG A 13 2.85 -3.54 5.30
N ILE A 14 2.14 -3.00 4.30
CA ILE A 14 1.61 -1.63 4.39
C ILE A 14 0.62 -1.50 5.55
N TYR A 15 -0.33 -2.44 5.70
CA TYR A 15 -1.26 -2.37 6.83
C TYR A 15 -0.53 -2.47 8.17
N GLU A 16 0.46 -3.36 8.30
CA GLU A 16 1.28 -3.50 9.50
C GLU A 16 2.02 -2.19 9.82
N SER A 17 2.64 -1.56 8.81
CA SER A 17 3.29 -0.26 8.94
C SER A 17 2.32 0.84 9.38
N LEU A 18 1.13 0.92 8.78
CA LEU A 18 0.11 1.91 9.16
C LEU A 18 -0.34 1.75 10.62
N GLN A 19 -0.42 0.51 11.13
CA GLN A 19 -0.74 0.22 12.53
C GLN A 19 0.44 0.53 13.47
N ALA A 20 1.67 0.43 12.96
CA ALA A 20 2.91 0.73 13.68
C ALA A 20 3.38 2.18 13.41
N ASP A 21 2.47 3.14 13.42
CA ASP A 21 2.77 4.58 13.25
C ASP A 21 3.58 4.93 11.98
N ASN A 22 3.33 4.21 10.88
CA ASN A 22 4.02 4.32 9.59
C ASN A 22 5.50 3.90 9.61
N ALA A 23 5.90 3.02 10.54
CA ALA A 23 7.24 2.44 10.57
C ALA A 23 7.63 1.87 9.19
N ASP A 24 8.75 2.34 8.63
CA ASP A 24 9.29 1.89 7.34
C ASP A 24 8.31 1.98 6.15
N ILE A 25 7.32 2.87 6.20
CA ILE A 25 6.26 2.97 5.17
C ILE A 25 6.83 3.16 3.76
N ASP A 26 7.91 3.94 3.61
CA ASP A 26 8.54 4.20 2.31
C ASP A 26 9.22 2.95 1.73
N LEU A 27 9.84 2.14 2.58
CA LEU A 27 10.43 0.86 2.20
C LEU A 27 9.33 -0.11 1.73
N HIS A 28 8.22 -0.17 2.44
CA HIS A 28 7.09 -1.03 2.07
C HIS A 28 6.41 -0.56 0.78
N ILE A 29 6.30 0.75 0.54
CA ILE A 29 5.76 1.29 -0.72
C ILE A 29 6.68 0.95 -1.89
N ALA A 30 8.00 1.08 -1.72
CA ALA A 30 8.96 0.69 -2.76
C ALA A 30 8.86 -0.81 -3.07
N THR A 31 8.73 -1.64 -2.04
CA THR A 31 8.53 -3.09 -2.19
C THR A 31 7.24 -3.42 -2.94
N LEU A 32 6.13 -2.76 -2.58
CA LEU A 32 4.84 -2.91 -3.27
C LEU A 32 4.94 -2.50 -4.73
N LYS A 33 5.62 -1.39 -5.03
CA LYS A 33 5.83 -0.93 -6.42
C LYS A 33 6.57 -1.95 -7.27
N THR A 34 7.63 -2.56 -6.73
CA THR A 34 8.38 -3.62 -7.42
C THR A 34 7.49 -4.84 -7.67
N ALA A 35 6.72 -5.26 -6.68
CA ALA A 35 5.79 -6.39 -6.81
C ALA A 35 4.70 -6.11 -7.88
N LEU A 36 4.10 -4.92 -7.87
CA LEU A 36 3.11 -4.50 -8.88
C LEU A 36 3.72 -4.51 -10.29
N THR A 37 4.94 -3.97 -10.43
CA THR A 37 5.64 -3.91 -11.72
C THR A 37 5.91 -5.31 -12.26
N ARG A 38 6.36 -6.23 -11.40
CA ARG A 38 6.62 -7.63 -11.75
C ARG A 38 5.35 -8.37 -12.20
N GLU A 39 4.22 -8.08 -11.55
CA GLU A 39 2.91 -8.68 -11.87
C GLU A 39 2.16 -7.93 -12.98
N GLY A 40 2.72 -6.85 -13.54
CA GLY A 40 2.10 -6.05 -14.61
C GLY A 40 0.88 -5.23 -14.15
N LEU A 41 0.74 -5.01 -12.84
CA LEU A 41 -0.36 -4.28 -12.24
C LEU A 41 -0.07 -2.77 -12.16
N LYS A 42 -1.09 -1.94 -12.42
CA LYS A 42 -0.97 -0.48 -12.46
C LYS A 42 -1.35 0.20 -11.14
N GLU A 43 -2.07 -0.51 -10.28
CA GLU A 43 -2.64 0.02 -9.05
C GLU A 43 -2.71 -1.05 -7.97
N ALA A 44 -2.59 -0.62 -6.72
CA ALA A 44 -2.83 -1.44 -5.54
C ALA A 44 -4.24 -1.14 -4.99
N VAL A 45 -4.97 -2.20 -4.66
CA VAL A 45 -6.30 -2.12 -4.06
C VAL A 45 -6.19 -2.37 -2.57
N PHE A 46 -6.66 -1.41 -1.78
CA PHE A 46 -6.69 -1.48 -0.33
C PHE A 46 -8.13 -1.66 0.18
N ASP A 47 -8.29 -2.46 1.22
CA ASP A 47 -9.51 -2.58 1.99
C ASP A 47 -9.58 -1.40 2.98
N PRO A 48 -10.54 -0.47 2.80
CA PRO A 48 -10.69 0.67 3.69
C PRO A 48 -11.05 0.28 5.13
N ALA A 49 -11.63 -0.90 5.37
CA ALA A 49 -11.96 -1.37 6.73
C ALA A 49 -10.71 -1.67 7.57
N ARG A 50 -9.56 -1.93 6.91
CA ARG A 50 -8.28 -2.23 7.58
C ARG A 50 -7.42 -0.99 7.84
N LEU A 51 -7.85 0.19 7.39
CA LEU A 51 -7.09 1.43 7.56
C LEU A 51 -7.32 2.04 8.95
N VAL A 52 -6.23 2.46 9.59
CA VAL A 52 -6.29 3.23 10.86
C VAL A 52 -7.10 4.52 10.68
N GLN A 53 -6.94 5.19 9.53
CA GLN A 53 -7.70 6.39 9.17
C GLN A 53 -8.53 6.13 7.91
N ASN A 54 -9.65 5.41 8.08
CA ASN A 54 -10.53 5.08 6.96
C ASN A 54 -11.42 6.24 6.49
N ASN A 55 -11.39 7.41 7.13
CA ASN A 55 -12.19 8.56 6.73
C ASN A 55 -11.74 9.15 5.37
N ARG A 56 -12.55 10.05 4.79
CA ARG A 56 -12.28 10.60 3.45
C ARG A 56 -10.94 11.32 3.34
N SER A 57 -10.54 12.08 4.38
CA SER A 57 -9.28 12.83 4.40
C SER A 57 -8.08 11.90 4.48
N GLY A 58 -8.10 10.90 5.37
CA GLY A 58 -7.05 9.89 5.52
C GLY A 58 -6.83 9.10 4.24
N ARG A 59 -7.92 8.65 3.61
CA ARG A 59 -7.85 7.96 2.29
C ARG A 59 -7.24 8.84 1.20
N LYS A 60 -7.61 10.13 1.14
CA LYS A 60 -7.02 11.07 0.17
C LYS A 60 -5.53 11.32 0.43
N LEU A 61 -5.13 11.43 1.69
CA LEU A 61 -3.74 11.60 2.07
C LEU A 61 -2.90 10.40 1.63
N MET A 62 -3.38 9.18 1.92
CA MET A 62 -2.73 7.95 1.49
C MET A 62 -2.58 7.91 -0.04
N GLN A 63 -3.64 8.21 -0.79
CA GLN A 63 -3.57 8.25 -2.26
C GLN A 63 -2.53 9.23 -2.77
N ALA A 64 -2.48 10.46 -2.23
CA ALA A 64 -1.50 11.46 -2.64
C ALA A 64 -0.07 11.03 -2.31
N TYR A 65 0.15 10.50 -1.10
CA TYR A 65 1.45 10.08 -0.60
C TYR A 65 2.04 8.92 -1.41
N PHE A 66 1.22 7.90 -1.72
CA PHE A 66 1.62 6.74 -2.51
C PHE A 66 1.83 7.12 -3.97
N ARG A 67 0.99 8.02 -4.51
CA ARG A 67 1.15 8.51 -5.89
C ARG A 67 2.48 9.23 -6.10
N GLN A 68 2.92 10.04 -5.13
CA GLN A 68 4.25 10.67 -5.17
C GLN A 68 5.40 9.65 -5.24
N ARG A 69 5.18 8.42 -4.76
CA ARG A 69 6.15 7.31 -4.79
C ARG A 69 5.96 6.38 -6.00
N GLY A 70 5.00 6.70 -6.87
CA GLY A 70 4.72 5.94 -8.08
C GLY A 70 3.84 4.71 -7.86
N VAL A 71 3.04 4.68 -6.78
CA VAL A 71 2.00 3.66 -6.57
C VAL A 71 0.63 4.32 -6.63
N THR A 72 -0.23 3.85 -7.53
CA THR A 72 -1.64 4.29 -7.57
C THR A 72 -2.45 3.46 -6.59
N VAL A 73 -3.23 4.13 -5.74
CA VAL A 73 -4.06 3.50 -4.70
C VAL A 73 -5.54 3.58 -5.06
N LYS A 74 -6.20 2.42 -5.07
CA LYS A 74 -7.66 2.26 -5.09
C LYS A 74 -8.13 1.67 -3.78
N PHE A 75 -9.39 1.90 -3.45
CA PHE A 75 -10.05 1.23 -2.34
C PHE A 75 -11.11 0.30 -2.90
N SER A 76 -11.22 -0.91 -2.35
CA SER A 76 -12.35 -1.79 -2.66
C SER A 76 -13.65 -1.10 -2.25
N ALA A 77 -14.75 -1.41 -2.94
CA ALA A 77 -16.07 -1.02 -2.46
C ALA A 77 -16.25 -1.61 -1.07
N SER A 78 -16.56 -0.73 -0.10
CA SER A 78 -16.95 -1.12 1.26
C SER A 78 -18.33 -1.76 1.27
#